data_AF-A0A1Y4IY94-F1
#
_entry.id   AF-A0A1Y4IY94-F1
#
_cell.length_a   1.000
_cell.length_b   1.000
_cell.length_c   1.000
_cell.angle_alpha   90.00
_cell.angle_beta   90.00
_cell.angle_gamma   90.00
#
_symmetry.space_group_name_H-M   'P 1'
#
loop_
_entity.id
_entity.type
_entity.pdbx_description
1 polymer ?
#
loop_
_entity_poly.entity_id
_entity_poly.type
_entity_poly.pdbx_seq_one_letter_code
_entity_poly.pdbx_strand_id
1 'polypeptide(L)'
;MKRTLASVVSVLLCASLVACGTAAPASSSVPSSSSVAASAASASSDASASSDASASDTTLSDLDSLGDIEVDKNLFDVEITVPADFVGETTQEELDAKAKESDIHSITLNEDGSATYVMSKAQHKKVLEELSASINETLAEMSTSGDFPTITNVSANDDFTNFTVTVSADELGLAESMSVIGLYMYGGLYGIFSGQTPDNIHVDFVNADSGEVISSADSSEAGK
;
A
#
# COMPACT_ATOMS: atom_id res chain seq x y z
N MET A 1 28.77 -28.81 -6.65
CA MET A 1 27.82 -29.55 -7.50
C MET A 1 26.52 -28.77 -7.55
N LYS A 2 26.09 -28.41 -8.75
CA LYS A 2 24.87 -27.65 -9.03
C LYS A 2 23.67 -28.54 -8.75
N ARG A 3 22.66 -28.05 -8.02
CA ARG A 3 21.32 -28.65 -7.99
C ARG A 3 20.30 -27.54 -8.20
N THR A 4 20.03 -27.29 -9.48
CA THR A 4 18.76 -26.76 -9.93
C THR A 4 17.65 -27.71 -9.50
N LEU A 5 16.62 -27.20 -8.81
CA LEU A 5 15.31 -27.83 -8.81
C LEU A 5 14.27 -26.73 -9.00
N ALA A 6 13.74 -26.67 -10.21
CA ALA A 6 12.49 -26.01 -10.52
C ALA A 6 11.33 -26.84 -9.95
N SER A 7 10.28 -26.16 -9.48
CA SER A 7 8.89 -26.31 -9.94
C SER A 7 7.85 -26.06 -8.84
N VAL A 8 6.96 -25.12 -9.17
CA VAL A 8 5.49 -25.23 -9.06
C VAL A 8 4.89 -25.26 -7.66
N VAL A 9 4.32 -24.13 -7.23
CA VAL A 9 2.97 -24.08 -6.64
C VAL A 9 2.30 -22.77 -7.11
N SER A 10 1.61 -22.86 -8.24
CA SER A 10 0.59 -21.92 -8.68
C SER A 10 -0.74 -22.67 -8.50
N VAL A 11 -1.52 -22.25 -7.51
CA VAL A 11 -2.78 -22.83 -7.04
C VAL A 11 -3.44 -21.63 -6.34
N LEU A 12 -4.63 -21.12 -6.63
CA LEU A 12 -5.81 -21.62 -7.32
C LEU A 12 -6.69 -20.38 -7.53
N LEU A 13 -7.17 -20.07 -8.74
CA LEU A 13 -8.42 -19.31 -8.87
C LEU A 13 -9.17 -19.78 -10.11
N CYS A 14 -10.28 -20.47 -9.84
CA CYS A 14 -11.18 -21.06 -10.80
C CYS A 14 -12.09 -19.99 -11.44
N ALA A 15 -12.36 -20.16 -12.73
CA ALA A 15 -13.70 -20.16 -13.36
C ALA A 15 -13.64 -19.55 -14.77
N SER A 16 -13.44 -20.42 -15.75
CA SER A 16 -13.66 -20.12 -17.16
C SER A 16 -15.16 -20.11 -17.47
N LEU A 17 -15.74 -18.94 -17.71
CA LEU A 17 -16.96 -18.79 -18.50
C LEU A 17 -16.58 -18.27 -19.90
N VAL A 18 -16.74 -19.15 -20.87
CA VAL A 18 -16.66 -18.84 -22.30
C VAL A 18 -17.91 -18.04 -22.68
N ALA A 19 -17.73 -16.77 -23.01
CA ALA A 19 -18.66 -16.02 -23.85
C ALA A 19 -17.94 -15.68 -25.17
N CYS A 20 -18.39 -16.33 -26.25
CA CYS A 20 -17.93 -16.10 -27.61
C CYS A 20 -18.62 -14.84 -28.17
N GLY A 21 -17.84 -13.97 -28.81
CA GLY A 21 -18.21 -12.59 -29.12
C GLY A 21 -19.02 -12.37 -30.41
N THR A 22 -19.17 -11.09 -30.77
CA THR A 22 -18.92 -10.59 -32.12
C THR A 22 -18.90 -9.05 -32.18
N ALA A 23 -18.00 -8.54 -33.02
CA ALA A 23 -18.06 -7.31 -33.84
C ALA A 23 -17.84 -5.91 -33.21
N ALA A 24 -16.65 -5.37 -33.49
CA ALA A 24 -16.37 -3.95 -33.82
C ALA A 24 -16.98 -3.59 -35.21
N PRO A 25 -16.77 -2.41 -35.85
CA PRO A 25 -15.96 -1.22 -35.48
C PRO A 25 -16.60 0.15 -35.88
N ALA A 26 -15.76 1.21 -35.93
CA ALA A 26 -15.87 2.50 -36.66
C ALA A 26 -16.40 3.70 -35.85
N SER A 27 -15.94 4.95 -35.98
CA SER A 27 -14.86 5.62 -36.73
C SER A 27 -14.92 7.11 -36.38
N SER A 28 -13.81 7.85 -36.59
CA SER A 28 -13.72 9.31 -36.88
C SER A 28 -14.20 10.30 -35.79
N SER A 29 -13.60 11.46 -35.51
CA SER A 29 -12.73 12.37 -36.28
C SER A 29 -12.24 13.50 -35.35
N VAL A 30 -10.97 13.87 -35.47
CA VAL A 30 -10.41 15.22 -35.17
C VAL A 30 -10.92 16.24 -36.22
N PRO A 31 -10.81 17.60 -36.09
CA PRO A 31 -9.75 18.37 -35.41
C PRO A 31 -10.11 19.79 -34.84
N SER A 32 -9.05 20.50 -34.42
CA SER A 32 -8.87 21.98 -34.37
C SER A 32 -9.36 22.74 -33.13
N SER A 33 -8.69 23.75 -32.58
CA SER A 33 -7.42 24.45 -32.89
C SER A 33 -7.13 25.51 -31.80
N SER A 34 -5.89 26.03 -31.79
CA SER A 34 -5.42 27.32 -31.24
C SER A 34 -4.97 27.34 -29.76
N SER A 35 -3.65 27.38 -29.46
CA SER A 35 -2.72 28.56 -29.40
C SER A 35 -2.86 29.32 -28.06
N VAL A 36 -1.85 29.76 -27.30
CA VAL A 36 -0.44 30.15 -27.54
C VAL A 36 0.25 30.41 -26.18
N ALA A 37 1.59 30.32 -26.20
CA ALA A 37 2.59 31.08 -25.42
C ALA A 37 2.67 30.83 -23.89
N ALA A 38 3.75 30.30 -23.29
CA ALA A 38 5.20 30.62 -23.31
C ALA A 38 5.65 31.42 -22.07
N SER A 39 6.90 31.12 -21.66
CA SER A 39 7.75 31.83 -20.69
C SER A 39 7.59 31.38 -19.22
N ALA A 40 8.63 31.14 -18.41
CA ALA A 40 10.08 31.23 -18.58
C ALA A 40 10.77 30.39 -17.50
N ALA A 41 11.99 29.93 -17.81
CA ALA A 41 12.96 29.36 -16.91
C ALA A 41 13.52 30.39 -15.91
N SER A 42 14.04 29.92 -14.77
CA SER A 42 15.32 30.41 -14.24
C SER A 42 15.92 29.38 -13.28
N ALA A 43 17.03 28.81 -13.72
CA ALA A 43 18.04 28.19 -12.89
C ALA A 43 18.96 29.28 -12.34
N SER A 44 19.40 29.14 -11.10
CA SER A 44 20.51 29.90 -10.56
C SER A 44 21.33 29.00 -9.63
N SER A 45 22.50 28.66 -10.14
CA SER A 45 23.67 28.19 -9.42
C SER A 45 24.23 29.31 -8.54
N ASP A 46 24.71 29.00 -7.35
CA ASP A 46 26.00 29.55 -6.90
C ASP A 46 26.62 28.66 -5.81
N ALA A 47 27.89 28.39 -6.00
CA ALA A 47 28.76 27.69 -5.07
C ALA A 47 29.61 28.73 -4.35
N SER A 48 29.81 28.58 -3.03
CA SER A 48 31.05 29.06 -2.43
C SER A 48 31.39 28.31 -1.14
N ALA A 49 32.65 27.91 -1.13
CA ALA A 49 33.39 27.25 -0.07
C ALA A 49 34.13 28.26 0.81
N SER A 50 34.34 27.89 2.07
CA SER A 50 35.45 28.25 3.00
C SER A 50 34.89 28.21 4.43
N SER A 51 35.58 27.77 5.48
CA SER A 51 36.93 27.22 5.65
C SER A 51 37.05 26.85 7.14
N ASP A 52 37.76 25.75 7.40
CA ASP A 52 38.67 25.50 8.54
C ASP A 52 38.33 25.98 9.96
N ALA A 53 38.14 25.02 10.88
CA ALA A 53 38.56 25.14 12.28
C ALA A 53 38.75 23.75 12.92
N SER A 54 39.99 23.31 12.89
CA SER A 54 40.75 22.52 13.89
C SER A 54 40.00 21.78 15.03
N ALA A 55 40.24 20.46 15.03
CA ALA A 55 40.70 19.64 16.17
C ALA A 55 39.88 19.63 17.48
N SER A 56 39.13 18.55 17.65
CA SER A 56 39.29 17.68 18.83
C SER A 56 39.38 16.25 18.33
N ASP A 57 40.62 15.77 18.21
CA ASP A 57 40.98 14.36 18.10
C ASP A 57 40.62 13.71 19.45
N THR A 58 39.36 13.33 19.60
CA THR A 58 38.97 12.34 20.60
C THR A 58 39.15 11.00 19.92
N THR A 59 40.41 10.55 19.90
CA THR A 59 40.84 9.15 19.92
C THR A 59 39.70 8.14 19.68
N LEU A 60 39.52 7.77 18.42
CA LEU A 60 38.75 6.58 18.00
C LEU A 60 39.29 5.29 18.66
N SER A 61 40.47 5.38 19.28
CA SER A 61 41.15 4.38 20.10
C SER A 61 40.45 4.05 21.41
N ASP A 62 39.62 4.94 21.96
CA ASP A 62 38.90 4.70 23.22
C ASP A 62 37.57 3.94 23.00
N LEU A 63 37.14 3.76 21.75
CA LEU A 63 35.96 2.96 21.41
C LEU A 63 36.27 1.45 21.33
N ASP A 64 37.52 1.07 21.09
CA ASP A 64 37.99 -0.33 21.06
C ASP A 64 37.96 -0.99 22.46
N SER A 65 37.85 -0.18 23.53
CA SER A 65 37.73 -0.65 24.92
C SER A 65 36.27 -0.78 25.39
N LEU A 66 35.30 -0.45 24.54
CA LEU A 66 33.91 -0.87 24.73
C LEU A 66 33.83 -2.28 24.17
N GLY A 67 33.91 -3.28 25.06
CA GLY A 67 33.68 -4.68 24.69
C GLY A 67 32.41 -4.81 23.84
N ASP A 68 32.45 -5.76 22.90
CA ASP A 68 31.36 -6.12 21.98
C ASP A 68 29.99 -5.78 22.61
N ILE A 69 29.42 -4.65 22.21
CA ILE A 69 28.11 -4.25 22.68
C ILE A 69 27.15 -5.21 21.98
N GLU A 70 26.88 -6.36 22.61
CA GLU A 70 25.76 -7.23 22.28
C GLU A 70 24.50 -6.41 22.53
N VAL A 71 24.12 -5.61 21.53
CA VAL A 71 22.81 -4.99 21.52
C VAL A 71 21.82 -6.13 21.40
N ASP A 72 20.99 -6.30 22.43
CA ASP A 72 19.89 -7.25 22.40
C ASP A 72 19.11 -7.03 21.09
N LYS A 73 19.04 -8.08 20.27
CA LYS A 73 18.44 -8.01 18.93
C LYS A 73 17.01 -7.51 18.97
N ASN A 74 16.35 -7.64 20.13
CA ASN A 74 14.97 -7.24 20.33
C ASN A 74 14.80 -5.77 20.73
N LEU A 75 15.87 -5.05 21.09
CA LEU A 75 15.78 -3.66 21.54
C LEU A 75 15.29 -2.69 20.44
N PHE A 76 15.40 -3.10 19.17
CA PHE A 76 15.00 -2.30 18.01
C PHE A 76 13.84 -2.89 17.23
N ASP A 77 13.17 -3.91 17.76
CA ASP A 77 12.05 -4.55 17.08
C ASP A 77 10.83 -3.66 17.04
N VAL A 78 9.98 -3.95 16.06
CA VAL A 78 8.64 -3.40 15.92
C VAL A 78 7.64 -4.46 16.36
N GLU A 79 6.73 -4.05 17.24
CA GLU A 79 5.62 -4.87 17.71
C GLU A 79 4.32 -4.34 17.10
N ILE A 80 3.55 -5.21 16.44
CA ILE A 80 2.26 -4.88 15.81
C ILE A 80 1.22 -5.89 16.25
N THR A 81 0.07 -5.40 16.71
CA THR A 81 -1.08 -6.26 17.02
C THR A 81 -2.10 -6.19 15.90
N VAL A 82 -2.30 -7.33 15.22
CA VAL A 82 -3.32 -7.51 14.19
C VAL A 82 -4.62 -7.96 14.85
N PRO A 83 -5.73 -7.21 14.72
CA PRO A 83 -7.01 -7.56 15.33
C PRO A 83 -7.56 -8.91 14.86
N ALA A 84 -8.37 -9.57 15.71
CA ALA A 84 -8.92 -10.90 15.45
C ALA A 84 -9.66 -11.00 14.10
N ASP A 85 -10.38 -9.95 13.71
CA ASP A 85 -11.12 -9.87 12.44
C ASP A 85 -10.21 -10.05 11.20
N PHE A 86 -8.92 -9.74 11.32
CA PHE A 86 -7.93 -9.91 10.26
C PHE A 86 -7.05 -11.15 10.42
N VAL A 87 -6.98 -11.73 11.62
CA VAL A 87 -6.21 -12.97 11.88
C VAL A 87 -6.97 -14.20 11.34
N GLY A 88 -8.29 -14.22 11.52
CA GLY A 88 -9.12 -15.36 11.15
C GLY A 88 -8.90 -16.60 12.04
N GLU A 89 -9.44 -17.74 11.62
CA GLU A 89 -9.26 -19.01 12.34
C GLU A 89 -7.84 -19.56 12.07
N THR A 90 -6.99 -19.52 13.09
CA THR A 90 -5.63 -20.09 13.04
C THR A 90 -5.22 -20.62 14.40
N THR A 91 -4.12 -21.38 14.44
CA THR A 91 -3.51 -21.88 15.68
C THR A 91 -2.14 -21.25 15.92
N GLN A 92 -1.70 -21.23 17.19
CA GLN A 92 -0.35 -20.80 17.53
C GLN A 92 0.73 -21.57 16.74
N GLU A 93 0.52 -22.86 16.49
CA GLU A 93 1.45 -23.71 15.75
C GLU A 93 1.62 -23.26 14.28
N GLU A 94 0.55 -22.81 13.63
CA GLU A 94 0.58 -22.28 12.26
C GLU A 94 1.27 -20.91 12.21
N LEU A 95 1.04 -20.06 13.22
CA LEU A 95 1.70 -18.77 13.33
C LEU A 95 3.21 -18.92 13.59
N ASP A 96 3.60 -19.87 14.45
CA ASP A 96 5.01 -20.21 14.68
C ASP A 96 5.70 -20.74 13.42
N ALA A 97 4.96 -21.42 12.54
CA ALA A 97 5.48 -21.86 11.25
C ALA A 97 5.73 -20.66 10.32
N LYS A 98 4.78 -19.72 10.22
CA LYS A 98 4.94 -18.49 9.43
C LYS A 98 6.11 -17.64 9.91
N ALA A 99 6.29 -17.52 11.22
CA ALA A 99 7.41 -16.76 11.80
C ALA A 99 8.77 -17.30 11.33
N LYS A 100 8.91 -18.62 11.13
CA LYS A 100 10.16 -19.25 10.67
C LYS A 100 10.46 -19.06 9.18
N GLU A 101 9.43 -18.78 8.38
CA GLU A 101 9.56 -18.59 6.92
C GLU A 101 10.00 -17.16 6.56
N SER A 102 9.95 -16.24 7.52
CA SER A 102 10.24 -14.81 7.35
C SER A 102 11.22 -14.31 8.41
N ASP A 103 11.73 -13.08 8.28
CA ASP A 103 12.56 -12.42 9.31
C ASP A 103 11.70 -11.87 10.47
N ILE A 104 10.70 -12.66 10.89
CA ILE A 104 9.77 -12.36 11.99
C ILE A 104 10.26 -13.13 13.21
N HIS A 105 10.55 -12.43 14.31
CA HIS A 105 11.09 -13.06 15.52
C HIS A 105 10.04 -13.90 16.24
N SER A 106 8.80 -13.40 16.34
CA SER A 106 7.69 -14.16 16.93
C SER A 106 6.34 -13.65 16.45
N ILE A 107 5.35 -14.56 16.47
CA ILE A 107 3.93 -14.22 16.32
C ILE A 107 3.19 -14.89 17.48
N THR A 108 2.44 -14.13 18.28
CA THR A 108 1.72 -14.63 19.46
C THR A 108 0.22 -14.46 19.26
N LEU A 109 -0.53 -15.56 19.32
CA LEU A 109 -1.99 -15.55 19.34
C LEU A 109 -2.48 -15.15 20.74
N ASN A 110 -3.26 -14.09 20.82
CA ASN A 110 -3.80 -13.55 22.06
C ASN A 110 -5.15 -14.19 22.41
N GLU A 111 -5.57 -14.08 23.67
CA GLU A 111 -6.85 -14.67 24.15
C GLU A 111 -8.09 -14.06 23.49
N ASP A 112 -7.99 -12.82 22.99
CA ASP A 112 -9.05 -12.13 22.26
C ASP A 112 -9.11 -12.48 20.76
N GLY A 113 -8.23 -13.38 20.30
CA GLY A 113 -8.11 -13.81 18.90
C GLY A 113 -7.23 -12.91 18.04
N SER A 114 -6.73 -11.78 18.56
CA SER A 114 -5.72 -10.97 17.86
C SER A 114 -4.36 -11.69 17.83
N ALA A 115 -3.45 -11.23 16.98
CA ALA A 115 -2.10 -11.77 16.90
C ALA A 115 -1.06 -10.65 16.97
N THR A 116 -0.08 -10.79 17.86
CA THR A 116 1.03 -9.84 18.03
C THR A 116 2.27 -10.33 17.27
N TYR A 117 2.76 -9.53 16.34
CA TYR A 117 3.92 -9.79 15.52
C TYR A 117 5.10 -8.97 16.05
N VAL A 118 6.26 -9.62 16.23
CA VAL A 118 7.53 -8.98 16.59
C VAL A 118 8.52 -9.25 15.48
N MET A 119 9.07 -8.20 14.87
CA MET A 119 9.99 -8.30 13.74
C MET A 119 10.99 -7.16 13.71
N SER A 120 12.07 -7.32 12.96
CA SER A 120 13.04 -6.26 12.73
C SER A 120 12.40 -5.07 11.98
N LYS A 121 12.92 -3.85 12.16
CA LYS A 121 12.47 -2.66 11.38
C LYS A 121 12.61 -2.85 9.87
N ALA A 122 13.63 -3.61 9.43
CA ALA A 122 13.84 -3.90 8.02
C ALA A 122 12.74 -4.82 7.48
N GLN A 123 12.39 -5.86 8.23
CA GLN A 123 11.28 -6.74 7.87
C GLN A 123 9.94 -6.00 7.91
N HIS A 124 9.70 -5.16 8.91
CA HIS A 124 8.49 -4.32 8.99
C HIS A 124 8.33 -3.43 7.75
N LYS A 125 9.40 -2.75 7.34
CA LYS A 125 9.39 -1.95 6.11
C LYS A 125 9.06 -2.80 4.87
N LYS A 126 9.64 -4.00 4.77
CA LYS A 126 9.37 -4.92 3.65
C LYS A 126 7.89 -5.35 3.63
N VAL A 127 7.30 -5.66 4.79
CA VAL A 127 5.87 -5.99 4.90
C VAL A 127 5.00 -4.83 4.41
N LEU A 128 5.35 -3.59 4.77
CA LEU A 128 4.63 -2.40 4.30
C LEU A 128 4.75 -2.17 2.79
N GLU A 129 5.94 -2.41 2.21
CA GLU A 129 6.16 -2.29 0.77
C GLU A 129 5.37 -3.36 0.00
N GLU A 130 5.38 -4.61 0.46
CA GLU A 130 4.61 -5.71 -0.14
C GLU A 130 3.10 -5.48 -0.01
N LEU A 131 2.63 -5.02 1.14
CA LEU A 131 1.22 -4.69 1.37
C LEU A 131 0.78 -3.51 0.50
N SER A 132 1.57 -2.44 0.43
CA SER A 132 1.29 -1.28 -0.43
C SER A 132 1.22 -1.69 -1.90
N ALA A 133 2.16 -2.53 -2.37
CA ALA A 133 2.15 -3.04 -3.73
C ALA A 133 0.91 -3.87 -4.01
N SER A 134 0.53 -4.77 -3.10
CA SER A 134 -0.68 -5.60 -3.23
C SER A 134 -1.96 -4.74 -3.26
N ILE A 135 -2.07 -3.73 -2.40
CA ILE A 135 -3.24 -2.82 -2.42
C ILE A 135 -3.29 -2.09 -3.76
N ASN A 136 -2.18 -1.49 -4.21
CA ASN A 136 -2.14 -0.76 -5.48
C ASN A 136 -2.45 -1.63 -6.70
N GLU A 137 -2.03 -2.90 -6.69
CA GLU A 137 -2.42 -3.87 -7.73
C GLU A 137 -3.94 -4.06 -7.76
N THR A 138 -4.56 -4.28 -6.60
CA THR A 138 -6.03 -4.41 -6.52
C THR A 138 -6.75 -3.13 -6.92
N LEU A 139 -6.26 -1.94 -6.54
CA LEU A 139 -6.84 -0.66 -6.98
C LEU A 139 -6.79 -0.51 -8.51
N ALA A 140 -5.69 -0.92 -9.15
CA ALA A 140 -5.57 -0.90 -10.60
C ALA A 140 -6.56 -1.88 -11.25
N GLU A 141 -6.74 -3.07 -10.67
CA GLU A 141 -7.69 -4.08 -11.15
C GLU A 141 -9.14 -3.57 -11.12
N MET A 142 -9.53 -2.73 -10.16
CA MET A 142 -10.90 -2.18 -10.08
C MET A 142 -11.34 -1.46 -11.37
N SER A 143 -10.40 -0.83 -12.09
CA SER A 143 -10.70 -0.15 -13.37
C SER A 143 -10.75 -1.08 -14.57
N THR A 144 -10.30 -2.33 -14.43
CA THR A 144 -10.11 -3.27 -15.55
C THR A 144 -10.89 -4.58 -15.41
N SER A 145 -11.38 -4.91 -14.21
CA SER A 145 -12.09 -6.16 -13.95
C SER A 145 -13.47 -6.23 -14.62
N GLY A 146 -14.09 -5.06 -14.88
CA GLY A 146 -15.44 -4.94 -15.42
C GLY A 146 -16.55 -5.04 -14.36
N ASP A 147 -16.20 -5.30 -13.10
CA ASP A 147 -17.16 -5.33 -11.98
C ASP A 147 -17.68 -3.93 -11.62
N PHE A 148 -16.91 -2.90 -11.96
CA PHE A 148 -17.21 -1.50 -11.73
C PHE A 148 -17.29 -0.76 -13.08
N PRO A 149 -18.45 -0.76 -13.74
CA PRO A 149 -18.57 -0.35 -15.15
C PRO A 149 -18.21 1.12 -15.40
N THR A 150 -18.32 1.98 -14.37
CA THR A 150 -18.01 3.41 -14.51
C THR A 150 -16.64 3.79 -13.95
N ILE A 151 -15.96 2.92 -13.19
CA ILE A 151 -14.64 3.23 -12.61
C ILE A 151 -13.57 3.15 -13.71
N THR A 152 -12.86 4.26 -13.90
CA THR A 152 -11.78 4.40 -14.90
C THR A 152 -10.39 4.43 -14.27
N ASN A 153 -10.29 4.84 -13.01
CA ASN A 153 -9.06 4.81 -12.24
C ASN A 153 -9.38 4.80 -10.74
N VAL A 154 -8.53 4.16 -9.95
CA VAL A 154 -8.52 4.30 -8.50
C VAL A 154 -7.09 4.59 -8.07
N SER A 155 -6.92 5.58 -7.22
CA SER A 155 -5.64 5.97 -6.64
C SER A 155 -5.78 6.27 -5.16
N ALA A 156 -4.67 6.25 -4.44
CA ALA A 156 -4.60 6.55 -3.02
C ALA A 156 -3.35 7.37 -2.70
N ASN A 157 -3.36 8.03 -1.55
CA ASN A 157 -2.15 8.57 -0.95
C ASN A 157 -1.29 7.47 -0.29
N ASP A 158 -0.06 7.81 0.10
CA ASP A 158 0.96 6.83 0.54
C ASP A 158 0.55 5.99 1.76
N ASP A 159 -0.30 6.53 2.64
CA ASP A 159 -0.79 5.85 3.85
C ASP A 159 -2.19 5.26 3.71
N PHE A 160 -2.77 5.32 2.50
CA PHE A 160 -4.09 4.79 2.18
C PHE A 160 -5.23 5.34 3.07
N THR A 161 -5.10 6.57 3.55
CA THR A 161 -6.18 7.27 4.28
C THR A 161 -7.09 8.07 3.37
N ASN A 162 -6.68 8.34 2.14
CA ASN A 162 -7.46 9.06 1.14
C ASN A 162 -7.41 8.30 -0.18
N PHE A 163 -8.58 7.96 -0.71
CA PHE A 163 -8.73 7.34 -2.02
C PHE A 163 -9.46 8.30 -2.96
N THR A 164 -9.06 8.27 -4.23
CA THR A 164 -9.76 8.96 -5.32
C THR A 164 -10.16 7.92 -6.36
N VAL A 165 -11.48 7.75 -6.53
CA VAL A 165 -12.11 6.90 -7.53
C VAL A 165 -12.58 7.78 -8.68
N THR A 166 -11.93 7.67 -9.84
CA THR A 166 -12.32 8.42 -11.03
C THR A 166 -13.36 7.63 -11.81
N VAL A 167 -14.51 8.23 -12.09
CA VAL A 167 -15.64 7.60 -12.78
C VAL A 167 -16.05 8.33 -14.05
N SER A 168 -16.56 7.62 -15.04
CA SER A 168 -17.06 8.18 -16.30
C SER A 168 -18.55 8.57 -16.28
N ALA A 169 -19.19 8.56 -15.11
CA ALA A 169 -20.62 8.82 -14.95
C ALA A 169 -20.86 9.98 -13.97
N ASP A 170 -21.99 10.68 -14.12
CA ASP A 170 -22.39 11.77 -13.23
C ASP A 170 -23.03 11.27 -11.92
N GLU A 171 -23.45 10.01 -11.89
CA GLU A 171 -24.06 9.37 -10.73
C GLU A 171 -23.45 7.99 -10.49
N LEU A 172 -23.33 7.60 -9.21
CA LEU A 172 -22.78 6.31 -8.83
C LEU A 172 -23.82 5.20 -8.88
N GLY A 173 -23.41 4.06 -9.44
CA GLY A 173 -24.14 2.81 -9.33
C GLY A 173 -23.97 2.16 -7.95
N LEU A 174 -24.73 1.08 -7.72
CA LEU A 174 -24.64 0.32 -6.47
C LEU A 174 -23.26 -0.32 -6.28
N ALA A 175 -22.65 -0.84 -7.35
CA ALA A 175 -21.34 -1.50 -7.28
C ALA A 175 -20.25 -0.50 -6.86
N GLU A 176 -20.22 0.67 -7.49
CA GLU A 176 -19.29 1.74 -7.16
C GLU A 176 -19.51 2.26 -5.74
N SER A 177 -20.77 2.47 -5.35
CA SER A 177 -21.12 2.90 -3.98
C SER A 177 -20.70 1.88 -2.93
N MET A 178 -20.77 0.58 -3.23
CA MET A 178 -20.35 -0.50 -2.31
C MET A 178 -18.83 -0.70 -2.27
N SER A 179 -18.10 -0.22 -3.27
CA SER A 179 -16.63 -0.36 -3.33
C SER A 179 -15.91 0.33 -2.17
N VAL A 180 -16.51 1.38 -1.59
CA VAL A 180 -15.95 2.13 -0.45
C VAL A 180 -15.62 1.26 0.74
N ILE A 181 -16.39 0.19 0.99
CA ILE A 181 -16.16 -0.74 2.10
C ILE A 181 -14.81 -1.45 1.93
N GLY A 182 -14.50 -1.89 0.71
CA GLY A 182 -13.20 -2.50 0.40
C GLY A 182 -12.05 -1.52 0.58
N LEU A 183 -12.23 -0.27 0.13
CA LEU A 183 -11.24 0.79 0.28
C LEU A 183 -10.95 1.11 1.76
N TYR A 184 -11.99 1.16 2.60
CA TYR A 184 -11.83 1.30 4.05
C TYR A 184 -11.07 0.13 4.66
N MET A 185 -11.31 -1.09 4.21
CA MET A 185 -10.58 -2.26 4.69
C MET A 185 -9.09 -2.19 4.31
N TYR A 186 -8.75 -1.73 3.09
CA TYR A 186 -7.36 -1.59 2.68
C TYR A 186 -6.62 -0.52 3.50
N GLY A 187 -7.21 0.66 3.67
CA GLY A 187 -6.62 1.72 4.50
C GLY A 187 -6.49 1.31 5.96
N GLY A 188 -7.51 0.63 6.52
CA GLY A 188 -7.47 0.15 7.90
C GLY A 188 -6.39 -0.90 8.12
N LEU A 189 -6.26 -1.86 7.19
CA LEU A 189 -5.23 -2.90 7.24
C LEU A 189 -3.83 -2.30 7.14
N TYR A 190 -3.60 -1.36 6.20
CA TYR A 190 -2.33 -0.65 6.12
C TYR A 190 -2.03 0.15 7.40
N GLY A 191 -3.03 0.81 7.97
CA GLY A 191 -2.94 1.50 9.27
C GLY A 191 -2.47 0.60 10.40
N ILE A 192 -3.05 -0.61 10.51
CA ILE A 192 -2.65 -1.63 11.49
C ILE A 192 -1.18 -2.00 11.33
N PHE A 193 -0.77 -2.38 10.11
CA PHE A 193 0.61 -2.81 9.87
C PHE A 193 1.61 -1.66 9.93
N SER A 194 1.21 -0.42 9.66
CA SER A 194 2.11 0.74 9.82
C SER A 194 2.24 1.21 11.27
N GLY A 195 1.39 0.70 12.18
CA GLY A 195 1.30 1.16 13.58
C GLY A 195 0.58 2.51 13.72
N GLN A 196 -0.07 2.99 12.66
CA GLN A 196 -0.78 4.27 12.61
C GLN A 196 -2.20 4.03 12.11
N THR A 197 -3.04 3.42 12.95
CA THR A 197 -4.44 3.16 12.61
C THR A 197 -5.18 4.49 12.43
N PRO A 198 -5.77 4.77 11.26
CA PRO A 198 -6.45 6.04 11.02
C PRO A 198 -7.81 6.09 11.72
N ASP A 199 -8.18 7.26 12.26
CA ASP A 199 -9.53 7.52 12.79
C ASP A 199 -10.58 7.58 11.67
N ASN A 200 -10.16 7.95 10.47
CA ASN A 200 -11.01 8.09 9.29
C ASN A 200 -10.25 7.74 8.01
N ILE A 201 -10.95 7.09 7.08
CA ILE A 201 -10.52 6.85 5.71
C ILE A 201 -11.54 7.53 4.81
N HIS A 202 -11.05 8.40 3.94
CA HIS A 202 -11.84 9.21 3.05
C HIS A 202 -11.80 8.65 1.62
N VAL A 203 -12.94 8.67 0.94
CA VAL A 203 -13.07 8.26 -0.47
C VAL A 203 -13.82 9.34 -1.23
N ASP A 204 -13.17 9.92 -2.23
CA ASP A 204 -13.79 10.81 -3.20
C ASP A 204 -14.08 10.08 -4.51
N PHE A 205 -15.29 10.28 -5.05
CA PHE A 205 -15.63 9.94 -6.42
C PHE A 205 -15.57 11.17 -7.29
N VAL A 206 -14.70 11.16 -8.29
CA VAL A 206 -14.42 12.28 -9.18
C VAL A 206 -14.88 11.94 -10.59
N ASN A 207 -15.65 12.82 -11.22
CA ASN A 207 -16.04 12.64 -12.60
C ASN A 207 -14.84 12.89 -13.54
N ALA A 208 -14.59 11.96 -14.47
CA ALA A 208 -13.43 11.97 -15.36
C ALA A 208 -13.41 13.16 -16.33
N ASP A 209 -14.59 13.65 -16.73
CA ASP A 209 -14.72 14.72 -17.72
C ASP A 209 -14.66 16.12 -17.08
N SER A 210 -15.34 16.32 -15.96
CA SER A 210 -15.39 17.63 -15.28
C SER A 210 -14.27 17.82 -14.26
N GLY A 211 -13.74 16.75 -13.69
CA GLY A 211 -12.82 16.78 -12.56
C GLY A 211 -13.47 17.18 -11.23
N GLU A 212 -14.81 17.24 -11.18
CA GLU A 212 -15.56 17.58 -9.96
C GLU A 212 -15.79 16.34 -9.09
N VAL A 213 -15.76 16.53 -7.77
CA VAL A 213 -16.20 15.53 -6.80
C VAL A 213 -17.71 15.42 -6.86
N ILE A 214 -18.22 14.26 -7.25
CA ILE A 214 -19.67 13.99 -7.36
C ILE A 214 -20.24 13.30 -6.12
N SER A 215 -19.38 12.67 -5.32
CA SER A 215 -19.72 12.01 -4.06
C SER A 215 -18.48 11.85 -3.21
N SER A 216 -18.67 11.88 -1.89
CA SER A 216 -17.63 11.60 -0.91
C SER A 216 -18.16 10.67 0.17
N ALA A 217 -17.29 9.85 0.73
CA ALA A 217 -17.62 8.94 1.81
C ALA A 217 -16.50 8.88 2.84
N ASP A 218 -16.89 8.78 4.12
CA ASP A 218 -15.97 8.72 5.26
C ASP A 218 -16.24 7.47 6.09
N SER A 219 -15.19 6.73 6.44
CA SER A 219 -15.32 5.52 7.26
C SER A 219 -15.87 5.81 8.66
N SER A 220 -15.69 7.03 9.18
CA SER A 220 -16.26 7.45 10.47
C SER A 220 -17.79 7.55 10.48
N GLU A 221 -18.41 7.63 9.30
CA GLU A 221 -19.86 7.68 9.12
C GLU A 221 -20.46 6.33 8.71
N ALA A 222 -19.62 5.33 8.41
CA ALA A 222 -20.08 4.01 8.03
C ALA A 222 -20.81 3.31 9.20
N GLY A 223 -22.06 2.91 8.98
CA GLY A 223 -22.88 2.19 9.97
C GLY A 223 -23.71 3.07 10.91
N LYS A 224 -23.81 4.38 10.65
CA LYS A 224 -24.78 5.28 11.30
C LYS A 224 -26.15 5.26 10.62
#